data_AF-A0A2D9YE91-F1
#
_entry.id   AF-A0A2D9YE91-F1
#
_cell.length_a   1.000
_cell.length_b   1.000
_cell.length_c   1.000
_cell.angle_alpha   90.00
_cell.angle_beta   90.00
_cell.angle_gamma   90.00
#
_symmetry.space_group_name_H-M   'P 1'
#
loop_
_entity.id
_entity.type
_entity.pdbx_description
1 polymer ?
#
loop_
_entity_poly.entity_id
_entity_poly.type
_entity_poly.pdbx_seq_one_letter_code
_entity_poly.pdbx_strand_id
1 'polypeptide(L)'
;MKRKIELSAKTSPKIKLLRKAFFALAVDPFLKGINIRSRASHLRSQLSIEIEKALYPLKPSKIHGQITDFDLYGGIDISSSIKEKELTKRTGIFGNPSQFIYLSMSERIGSSLAGKICLAIDKRQTSYVISLDEGLEDERTPYSILDRLAFAFDLNDERQLQRINLSKIRDNLPEIRSRLFKVHISEKMKNQFSITALALGITSLRAPIFALRTARALAAIRGKSFVSKNDFVMAIQLTLAHKATQIPRLQEPQKQEEEQEETNDTKNEENNDPNEMDIPQEMIISAIESTLPKDVLGEIKLLSPKKDTLNSNASGSGQRKLGNRRGSPKPSRKMPFDTSKRLDLISTLRSAAPWQKLRRELHGSPDNSIIIYKDDLFVRQYEEKSDRLIIFTVDASGSNAIGRLGEAKGAIEYLLGEAYANRDHVSLIAFRGTKAEVLLPATRSLVQAKKKLADLPGGGGTPIASGLEKAVEISITARNKGLTPTIAIMTDGKANISLEGQVDKKQALSDSEKFCMVIQNLKIPAIVIDTSNRPQQPAKDLAQKANAKYIPMPRADAKKLSNAISKSSNEFHTNQ
;
A
#
# COMPACT_ATOMS: atom_id res chain seq x y z
N MET A 1 -55.33 7.26 -7.88
CA MET A 1 -55.79 6.26 -6.90
C MET A 1 -54.77 5.12 -6.85
N LYS A 2 -54.03 5.02 -5.74
CA LYS A 2 -53.36 3.83 -5.18
C LYS A 2 -52.65 2.86 -6.15
N ARG A 3 -51.38 3.15 -6.48
CA ARG A 3 -50.32 2.14 -6.33
C ARG A 3 -49.42 2.60 -5.19
N LYS A 4 -49.71 2.04 -4.01
CA LYS A 4 -48.88 2.16 -2.81
C LYS A 4 -47.43 1.85 -3.19
N ILE A 5 -46.59 2.87 -3.15
CA ILE A 5 -45.15 2.74 -3.07
C ILE A 5 -44.86 2.25 -1.63
N GLU A 6 -45.10 0.96 -1.39
CA GLU A 6 -44.53 0.23 -0.26
C GLU A 6 -43.11 -0.22 -0.64
N LEU A 7 -42.25 0.72 -1.04
CA LEU A 7 -40.81 0.51 -1.02
C LEU A 7 -40.31 0.84 0.38
N SER A 8 -40.50 -0.13 1.28
CA SER A 8 -39.73 -0.24 2.51
C SER A 8 -38.25 -0.21 2.14
N ALA A 9 -37.61 0.95 2.31
CA ALA A 9 -36.21 1.18 1.95
C ALA A 9 -35.30 0.32 2.83
N LYS A 10 -34.96 -0.88 2.33
CA LYS A 10 -34.02 -1.82 2.96
C LYS A 10 -32.65 -1.15 3.07
N THR A 11 -32.20 -0.88 4.30
CA THR A 11 -30.83 -0.41 4.58
C THR A 11 -29.81 -1.43 4.08
N SER A 12 -28.76 -0.99 3.36
CA SER A 12 -27.68 -1.87 2.87
C SER A 12 -27.12 -2.75 4.01
N PRO A 13 -26.81 -4.03 3.74
CA PRO A 13 -26.20 -4.92 4.74
C PRO A 13 -24.86 -4.37 5.27
N LYS A 14 -24.03 -3.75 4.43
CA LYS A 14 -22.75 -3.14 4.84
C LYS A 14 -22.96 -2.03 5.86
N ILE A 15 -24.00 -1.21 5.68
CA ILE A 15 -24.34 -0.12 6.62
C ILE A 15 -24.78 -0.66 7.98
N LYS A 16 -25.55 -1.76 8.00
CA LYS A 16 -25.94 -2.42 9.26
C LYS A 16 -24.72 -2.94 10.01
N LEU A 17 -23.75 -3.52 9.29
CA LEU A 17 -22.48 -3.98 9.86
C LEU A 17 -21.65 -2.80 10.39
N LEU A 18 -21.51 -1.73 9.62
CA LEU A 18 -20.81 -0.51 10.02
C LEU A 18 -21.40 0.06 11.32
N ARG A 19 -22.73 0.12 11.41
CA ARG A 19 -23.42 0.55 12.64
C ARG A 19 -23.03 -0.35 13.82
N LYS A 20 -23.13 -1.68 13.67
CA LYS A 20 -22.75 -2.62 14.75
C LYS A 20 -21.29 -2.45 15.18
N ALA A 21 -20.37 -2.23 14.23
CA ALA A 21 -18.96 -1.96 14.54
C ALA A 21 -18.78 -0.68 15.37
N PHE A 22 -19.46 0.41 15.02
CA PHE A 22 -19.43 1.65 15.82
C PHE A 22 -20.00 1.47 17.23
N PHE A 23 -21.11 0.73 17.37
CA PHE A 23 -21.66 0.41 18.68
C PHE A 23 -20.67 -0.43 19.50
N ALA A 24 -20.05 -1.46 18.91
CA ALA A 24 -19.03 -2.27 19.58
C ALA A 24 -17.81 -1.43 20.00
N LEU A 25 -17.32 -0.55 19.12
CA LEU A 25 -16.22 0.37 19.39
C LEU A 25 -16.52 1.30 20.58
N ALA A 26 -17.74 1.85 20.64
CA ALA A 26 -18.15 2.72 21.74
C ALA A 26 -18.24 1.97 23.08
N VAL A 27 -18.62 0.69 23.05
CA VAL A 27 -18.74 -0.17 24.24
C VAL A 27 -17.36 -0.62 24.75
N ASP A 28 -16.48 -1.10 23.87
CA ASP A 28 -15.11 -1.52 24.25
C ASP A 28 -14.04 -0.60 23.63
N PRO A 29 -13.47 0.35 24.41
CA PRO A 29 -12.40 1.24 23.95
C PRO A 29 -11.14 0.51 23.44
N PHE A 30 -10.92 -0.75 23.84
CA PHE A 30 -9.76 -1.52 23.42
C PHE A 30 -9.85 -2.00 21.96
N LEU A 31 -10.99 -1.81 21.28
CA LEU A 31 -11.13 -2.06 19.85
C LEU A 31 -10.41 -0.99 19.00
N LYS A 32 -9.90 0.09 19.63
CA LYS A 32 -8.97 1.11 19.10
C LYS A 32 -9.49 1.97 17.95
N GLY A 33 -10.15 1.41 16.93
CA GLY A 33 -10.62 2.21 15.81
C GLY A 33 -11.09 1.45 14.58
N ILE A 34 -11.37 2.23 13.53
CA ILE A 34 -12.01 1.79 12.28
C ILE A 34 -11.28 2.39 11.09
N ASN A 35 -11.04 1.57 10.05
CA ASN A 35 -10.67 2.05 8.73
C ASN A 35 -11.89 2.12 7.80
N ILE A 36 -12.03 3.22 7.07
CA ILE A 36 -13.14 3.45 6.14
C ILE A 36 -12.54 3.83 4.81
N ARG A 37 -12.62 2.92 3.84
CA ARG A 37 -12.24 3.17 2.46
C ARG A 37 -13.42 3.76 1.71
N SER A 38 -13.27 5.00 1.27
CA SER A 38 -14.31 5.74 0.56
C SER A 38 -13.71 6.96 -0.12
N ARG A 39 -14.05 7.17 -1.39
CA ARG A 39 -13.77 8.44 -2.09
C ARG A 39 -14.40 9.63 -1.36
N ALA A 40 -13.80 10.81 -1.56
CA ALA A 40 -14.39 12.09 -1.18
C ALA A 40 -15.78 12.23 -1.81
N SER A 41 -16.80 12.21 -0.96
CA SER A 41 -18.21 12.17 -1.37
C SER A 41 -19.06 12.81 -0.27
N HIS A 42 -20.27 13.25 -0.63
CA HIS A 42 -21.25 13.71 0.36
C HIS A 42 -21.54 12.64 1.42
N LEU A 43 -21.52 11.38 0.99
CA LEU A 43 -21.65 10.19 1.81
C LEU A 43 -20.61 10.16 2.94
N ARG A 44 -19.33 10.35 2.60
CA ARG A 44 -18.24 10.40 3.57
C ARG A 44 -18.39 11.59 4.52
N SER A 45 -18.72 12.76 4.00
CA SER A 45 -18.90 13.96 4.83
C SER A 45 -20.02 13.79 5.85
N GLN A 46 -21.16 13.20 5.46
CA GLN A 46 -22.25 12.88 6.38
C GLN A 46 -21.83 11.86 7.44
N LEU A 47 -21.09 10.83 7.04
CA LEU A 47 -20.57 9.83 7.97
C LEU A 47 -19.62 10.45 9.00
N SER A 48 -18.71 11.34 8.59
CA SER A 48 -17.83 12.05 9.52
C SER A 48 -18.60 12.87 10.57
N ILE A 49 -19.67 13.55 10.14
CA ILE A 49 -20.56 14.30 11.04
C ILE A 49 -21.24 13.36 12.05
N GLU A 50 -21.76 12.22 11.59
CA GLU A 50 -22.42 11.25 12.48
C GLU A 50 -21.43 10.58 13.44
N ILE A 51 -20.19 10.36 13.03
CA ILE A 51 -19.12 9.84 13.91
C ILE A 51 -18.76 10.86 14.99
N GLU A 52 -18.60 12.14 14.62
CA GLU A 52 -18.35 13.23 15.58
C GLU A 52 -19.52 13.34 16.58
N LYS A 53 -20.75 13.25 16.08
CA LYS A 53 -21.95 13.21 16.92
C LYS A 53 -22.03 11.95 17.79
N ALA A 54 -21.50 10.81 17.39
CA ALA A 54 -21.50 9.60 18.20
C ALA A 54 -20.44 9.64 19.31
N LEU A 55 -19.23 10.12 18.97
CA LEU A 55 -18.06 10.11 19.85
C LEU A 55 -17.96 11.31 20.80
N TYR A 56 -18.77 12.36 20.63
CA TYR A 56 -18.82 13.47 21.60
C TYR A 56 -19.07 12.93 23.05
N PRO A 57 -18.40 13.49 24.08
CA PRO A 57 -17.67 14.77 24.10
C PRO A 57 -16.24 14.74 23.56
N LEU A 58 -15.75 13.62 23.02
CA LEU A 58 -14.42 13.57 22.41
C LEU A 58 -14.33 14.50 21.20
N LYS A 59 -13.28 15.33 21.17
CA LYS A 59 -13.03 16.27 20.06
C LYS A 59 -12.22 15.59 18.94
N PRO A 60 -12.56 15.82 17.66
CA PRO A 60 -11.77 15.29 16.56
C PRO A 60 -10.44 16.04 16.41
N SER A 61 -9.34 15.30 16.27
CA SER A 61 -8.02 15.81 15.90
C SER A 61 -7.56 15.18 14.60
N LYS A 62 -7.34 15.99 13.57
CA LYS A 62 -6.97 15.52 12.24
C LYS A 62 -5.45 15.35 12.13
N ILE A 63 -5.03 14.21 11.62
CA ILE A 63 -3.65 13.91 11.25
C ILE A 63 -3.60 13.64 9.75
N HIS A 64 -2.73 14.38 9.06
CA HIS A 64 -2.44 14.22 7.64
C HIS A 64 -0.97 13.84 7.45
N GLY A 65 -0.60 13.37 6.25
CA GLY A 65 0.74 12.83 5.97
C GLY A 65 1.93 13.77 6.18
N GLN A 66 1.70 15.08 6.31
CA GLN A 66 2.73 16.12 6.46
C GLN A 66 2.73 16.76 7.85
N ILE A 67 2.01 16.18 8.82
CA ILE A 67 1.98 16.71 10.19
C ILE A 67 3.37 16.74 10.83
N THR A 68 3.66 17.76 11.63
CA THR A 68 4.97 17.88 12.29
C THR A 68 4.99 17.14 13.63
N ASP A 69 6.18 16.79 14.11
CA ASP A 69 6.35 16.16 15.42
C ASP A 69 5.90 17.07 16.57
N PHE A 70 5.99 18.39 16.37
CA PHE A 70 5.49 19.36 17.33
C PHE A 70 3.97 19.32 17.45
N ASP A 71 3.24 19.17 16.35
CA ASP A 71 1.77 19.06 16.40
C ASP A 71 1.35 17.75 17.06
N LEU A 72 2.13 16.67 16.87
CA LEU A 72 1.85 15.35 17.45
C LEU A 72 2.16 15.28 18.95
N TYR A 73 3.34 15.70 19.37
CA TYR A 73 3.83 15.53 20.74
C TYR A 73 3.76 16.80 21.59
N GLY A 74 3.63 17.96 20.94
CA GLY A 74 3.69 19.26 21.62
C GLY A 74 5.12 19.69 21.90
N GLY A 75 5.25 20.71 22.74
CA GLY A 75 6.54 21.24 23.17
C GLY A 75 6.44 22.71 23.51
N ILE A 76 7.58 23.40 23.48
CA ILE A 76 7.63 24.84 23.73
C ILE A 76 7.06 25.59 22.52
N ASP A 77 6.06 26.43 22.78
CA ASP A 77 5.50 27.35 21.81
C ASP A 77 6.32 28.64 21.84
N ILE A 78 7.27 28.76 20.92
CA ILE A 78 8.21 29.88 20.88
C ILE A 78 7.46 31.19 20.62
N SER A 79 6.44 31.17 19.76
CA SER A 79 5.68 32.37 19.40
C SER A 79 4.90 32.91 20.59
N SER A 80 4.18 32.05 21.30
CA SER A 80 3.48 32.44 22.53
C SER A 80 4.46 32.81 23.64
N SER A 81 5.59 32.10 23.76
CA SER A 81 6.56 32.38 24.82
C SER A 81 7.24 33.74 24.67
N ILE A 82 7.53 34.14 23.41
CA ILE A 82 8.08 35.47 23.13
C ILE A 82 7.03 36.55 23.42
N LYS A 83 5.78 36.32 23.02
CA LYS A 83 4.70 37.28 23.19
C LYS A 83 4.37 37.54 24.67
N GLU A 84 4.22 36.47 25.44
CA GLU A 84 3.84 36.53 26.86
C GLU A 84 5.05 36.76 27.78
N LYS A 85 6.29 36.71 27.24
CA LYS A 85 7.56 36.73 28.00
C LYS A 85 7.68 35.64 29.07
N GLU A 86 6.83 34.61 29.01
CA GLU A 86 6.85 33.45 29.88
C GLU A 86 6.93 32.16 29.06
N LEU A 87 7.55 31.11 29.61
CA LEU A 87 7.69 29.84 28.92
C LEU A 87 6.32 29.14 28.78
N THR A 88 5.73 29.24 27.58
CA THR A 88 4.46 28.59 27.26
C THR A 88 4.71 27.26 26.53
N LYS A 89 4.06 26.20 27.02
CA LYS A 89 4.09 24.86 26.41
C LYS A 89 2.75 24.55 25.79
N ARG A 90 2.76 24.01 24.58
CA ARG A 90 1.59 23.51 23.88
C ARG A 90 1.56 21.99 23.95
N THR A 91 0.40 21.41 24.29
CA THR A 91 0.19 19.97 24.22
C THR A 91 -0.08 19.54 22.78
N GLY A 92 0.57 18.46 22.34
CA GLY A 92 0.33 17.86 21.03
C GLY A 92 -0.94 17.01 21.02
N ILE A 93 -1.30 16.52 19.83
CA ILE A 93 -2.47 15.67 19.62
C ILE A 93 -2.43 14.41 20.50
N PHE A 94 -1.27 13.76 20.65
CA PHE A 94 -1.11 12.57 21.48
C PHE A 94 -1.09 12.86 23.00
N GLY A 95 -1.03 14.13 23.39
CA GLY A 95 -1.09 14.54 24.80
C GLY A 95 -2.52 14.78 25.33
N ASN A 96 -3.52 14.76 24.46
CA ASN A 96 -4.90 15.14 24.81
C ASN A 96 -5.82 13.91 24.85
N PRO A 97 -6.11 13.33 26.03
CA PRO A 97 -6.91 12.10 26.14
C PRO A 97 -8.38 12.30 25.69
N SER A 98 -8.89 13.53 25.77
CA SER A 98 -10.24 13.91 25.35
C SER A 98 -10.40 14.07 23.83
N GLN A 99 -9.44 13.59 23.04
CA GLN A 99 -9.47 13.66 21.59
C GLN A 99 -9.48 12.26 20.96
N PHE A 100 -10.16 12.16 19.81
CA PHE A 100 -10.03 11.02 18.92
C PHE A 100 -9.37 11.48 17.62
N ILE A 101 -8.67 10.57 16.95
CA ILE A 101 -7.87 10.90 15.78
C ILE A 101 -8.65 10.59 14.52
N TYR A 102 -8.65 11.54 13.59
CA TYR A 102 -8.97 11.32 12.19
C TYR A 102 -7.70 11.25 11.36
N LEU A 103 -7.42 10.10 10.76
CA LEU A 103 -6.36 9.99 9.74
C LEU A 103 -6.99 10.34 8.38
N SER A 104 -6.69 11.52 7.87
CA SER A 104 -7.12 11.96 6.54
C SER A 104 -6.15 11.47 5.47
N MET A 105 -6.66 10.92 4.36
CA MET A 105 -5.85 10.36 3.27
C MET A 105 -4.80 9.38 3.81
N SER A 106 -5.29 8.41 4.59
CA SER A 106 -4.46 7.49 5.36
C SER A 106 -3.53 6.63 4.48
N GLU A 107 -3.87 6.42 3.21
CA GLU A 107 -3.04 5.78 2.19
C GLU A 107 -1.75 6.58 1.88
N ARG A 108 -1.74 7.88 2.15
CA ARG A 108 -0.58 8.77 1.95
C ARG A 108 0.36 8.84 3.15
N ILE A 109 0.05 8.14 4.25
CA ILE A 109 0.87 8.15 5.46
C ILE A 109 2.16 7.34 5.22
N GLY A 110 3.31 8.02 5.31
CA GLY A 110 4.62 7.37 5.22
C GLY A 110 4.93 6.47 6.42
N SER A 111 5.88 5.55 6.25
CA SER A 111 6.25 4.54 7.26
C SER A 111 6.67 5.12 8.62
N SER A 112 7.39 6.25 8.62
CA SER A 112 7.83 6.93 9.85
C SER A 112 6.63 7.46 10.67
N LEU A 113 5.71 8.18 10.01
CA LEU A 113 4.50 8.68 10.66
C LEU A 113 3.58 7.53 11.09
N ALA A 114 3.46 6.49 10.25
CA ALA A 114 2.71 5.28 10.61
C ALA A 114 3.26 4.64 11.89
N GLY A 115 4.58 4.53 12.04
CA GLY A 115 5.22 4.01 13.26
C GLY A 115 4.88 4.83 14.51
N LYS A 116 4.87 6.17 14.39
CA LYS A 116 4.50 7.08 15.49
C LYS A 116 3.04 6.91 15.89
N ILE A 117 2.12 6.85 14.92
CA ILE A 117 0.69 6.60 15.15
C ILE A 117 0.49 5.21 15.81
N CYS A 118 1.19 4.19 15.31
CA CYS A 118 1.16 2.85 15.89
C CYS A 118 1.57 2.84 17.36
N LEU A 119 2.66 3.54 17.69
CA LEU A 119 3.13 3.66 19.06
C LEU A 119 2.12 4.39 19.95
N ALA A 120 1.50 5.46 19.44
CA ALA A 120 0.47 6.21 20.17
C ALA A 120 -0.77 5.35 20.46
N ILE A 121 -1.21 4.55 19.48
CA ILE A 121 -2.31 3.59 19.62
C ILE A 121 -1.96 2.51 20.66
N ASP A 122 -0.74 1.97 20.62
CA ASP A 122 -0.32 0.91 21.53
C ASP A 122 -0.14 1.43 22.97
N LYS A 123 0.37 2.65 23.14
CA LYS A 123 0.48 3.34 24.43
C LYS A 123 -0.84 3.93 24.96
N ARG A 124 -1.93 3.82 24.20
CA ARG A 124 -3.25 4.39 24.53
C ARG A 124 -3.20 5.89 24.80
N GLN A 125 -2.37 6.59 24.04
CA GLN A 125 -2.32 8.05 24.05
C GLN A 125 -3.53 8.69 23.34
N THR A 126 -4.37 7.86 22.72
CA THR A 126 -5.48 8.27 21.88
C THR A 126 -6.70 7.40 22.20
N SER A 127 -7.89 8.00 22.26
CA SER A 127 -9.11 7.28 22.63
C SER A 127 -9.62 6.39 21.50
N TYR A 128 -9.72 6.94 20.28
CA TYR A 128 -10.11 6.19 19.08
C TYR A 128 -9.35 6.71 17.87
N VAL A 129 -9.17 5.86 16.86
CA VAL A 129 -8.60 6.22 15.57
C VAL A 129 -9.58 5.89 14.45
N ILE A 130 -10.02 6.90 13.71
CA ILE A 130 -10.83 6.76 12.52
C ILE A 130 -9.97 7.07 11.31
N SER A 131 -9.69 6.05 10.52
CA SER A 131 -8.87 6.15 9.32
C SER A 131 -9.74 6.30 8.09
N LEU A 132 -9.50 7.34 7.30
CA LEU A 132 -10.17 7.59 6.03
C LEU A 132 -9.18 7.27 4.91
N ASP A 133 -9.47 6.22 4.16
CA ASP A 133 -8.67 5.75 3.03
C ASP A 133 -9.35 6.17 1.72
N GLU A 134 -8.69 7.07 0.98
CA GLU A 134 -9.15 7.55 -0.33
C GLU A 134 -8.42 6.87 -1.50
N GLY A 135 -7.64 5.82 -1.22
CA GLY A 135 -6.76 5.17 -2.18
C GLY A 135 -7.49 4.51 -3.35
N LEU A 136 -6.93 4.71 -4.54
CA LEU A 136 -7.34 4.06 -5.80
C LEU A 136 -6.56 2.75 -5.98
N GLU A 137 -7.22 1.73 -6.53
CA GLU A 137 -6.59 0.45 -6.90
C GLU A 137 -5.79 -0.17 -5.72
N ASP A 138 -4.47 -0.20 -5.83
CA ASP A 138 -3.52 -0.76 -4.86
C ASP A 138 -3.12 0.20 -3.73
N GLU A 139 -3.46 1.49 -3.83
CA GLU A 139 -3.22 2.44 -2.73
C GLU A 139 -4.14 2.09 -1.54
N ARG A 140 -3.52 1.84 -0.38
CA ARG A 140 -4.22 1.49 0.86
C ARG A 140 -3.52 2.11 2.07
N THR A 141 -4.27 2.27 3.15
CA THR A 141 -3.69 2.57 4.47
C THR A 141 -2.55 1.59 4.81
N PRO A 142 -1.42 2.05 5.39
CA PRO A 142 -0.36 1.16 5.84
C PRO A 142 -0.85 0.00 6.71
N TYR A 143 -0.42 -1.22 6.38
CA TYR A 143 -0.83 -2.44 7.10
C TYR A 143 -0.53 -2.37 8.60
N SER A 144 0.55 -1.70 9.00
CA SER A 144 0.91 -1.50 10.41
C SER A 144 -0.17 -0.77 11.22
N ILE A 145 -0.90 0.16 10.59
CA ILE A 145 -2.04 0.85 11.19
C ILE A 145 -3.26 -0.07 11.13
N LEU A 146 -3.55 -0.69 9.98
CA LEU A 146 -4.70 -1.59 9.81
C LEU A 146 -4.70 -2.76 10.81
N ASP A 147 -3.54 -3.34 11.13
CA ASP A 147 -3.39 -4.41 12.13
C ASP A 147 -3.77 -3.95 13.55
N ARG A 148 -3.72 -2.63 13.82
CA ARG A 148 -4.06 -2.04 15.13
C ARG A 148 -5.49 -1.55 15.23
N LEU A 149 -6.24 -1.53 14.12
CA LEU A 149 -7.66 -1.17 14.09
C LEU A 149 -8.50 -2.45 14.04
N ALA A 150 -9.54 -2.51 14.87
CA ALA A 150 -10.40 -3.69 14.94
C ALA A 150 -11.25 -3.89 13.67
N PHE A 151 -11.67 -2.79 13.04
CA PHE A 151 -12.66 -2.83 11.96
C PHE A 151 -12.14 -2.17 10.68
N ALA A 152 -12.52 -2.68 9.51
CA ALA A 152 -12.32 -2.01 8.23
C ALA A 152 -13.52 -2.20 7.30
N PHE A 153 -13.90 -1.15 6.58
CA PHE A 153 -15.05 -1.15 5.68
C PHE A 153 -14.69 -0.48 4.35
N ASP A 154 -15.14 -1.08 3.24
CA ASP A 154 -15.10 -0.47 1.91
C ASP A 154 -16.51 -0.02 1.49
N LEU A 155 -16.66 1.29 1.32
CA LEU A 155 -17.91 1.98 1.00
C LEU A 155 -17.90 2.58 -0.41
N ASN A 156 -16.91 2.29 -1.26
CA ASN A 156 -16.83 2.88 -2.61
C ASN A 156 -18.03 2.53 -3.52
N ASP A 157 -18.63 1.35 -3.34
CA ASP A 157 -19.78 0.89 -4.13
C ASP A 157 -21.13 1.34 -3.55
N GLU A 158 -21.15 1.93 -2.37
CA GLU A 158 -22.39 2.26 -1.66
C GLU A 158 -22.89 3.64 -2.10
N ARG A 159 -24.10 3.67 -2.68
CA ARG A 159 -24.74 4.92 -3.14
C ARG A 159 -25.82 5.45 -2.19
N GLN A 160 -26.20 4.69 -1.16
CA GLN A 160 -27.37 4.96 -0.33
C GLN A 160 -27.02 5.04 1.17
N LEU A 161 -26.60 6.21 1.65
CA LEU A 161 -26.32 6.44 3.08
C LEU A 161 -27.35 7.32 3.80
N GLN A 162 -28.47 7.67 3.17
CA GLN A 162 -29.44 8.67 3.67
C GLN A 162 -30.07 8.35 5.05
N ARG A 163 -29.70 7.27 5.75
CA ARG A 163 -30.19 6.91 7.09
C ARG A 163 -29.14 6.29 8.02
N ILE A 164 -27.86 6.65 7.94
CA ILE A 164 -26.96 6.35 9.06
C ILE A 164 -27.28 7.31 10.20
N ASN A 165 -27.87 6.77 11.26
CA ASN A 165 -28.02 7.45 12.53
C ASN A 165 -27.16 6.68 13.55
N LEU A 166 -26.07 7.32 13.99
CA LEU A 166 -25.18 6.79 15.03
C LEU A 166 -25.47 7.43 16.40
N SER A 167 -26.39 8.39 16.49
CA SER A 167 -26.65 9.13 17.73
C SER A 167 -27.19 8.25 18.85
N LYS A 168 -27.92 7.17 18.52
CA LYS A 168 -28.44 6.18 19.48
C LYS A 168 -27.37 5.36 20.21
N ILE A 169 -26.09 5.48 19.84
CA ILE A 169 -24.98 4.77 20.51
C ILE A 169 -24.85 5.15 22.00
N ARG A 170 -25.25 6.38 22.34
CA ARG A 170 -25.09 6.93 23.69
C ARG A 170 -26.09 6.39 24.69
N ASP A 171 -27.26 5.99 24.20
CA ASP A 171 -28.35 5.52 25.04
C ASP A 171 -27.86 4.28 25.79
N ASN A 172 -27.81 4.35 27.12
CA ASN A 172 -27.40 3.26 28.02
C ASN A 172 -25.93 2.82 27.90
N LEU A 173 -25.03 3.62 27.31
CA LEU A 173 -23.61 3.26 27.16
C LEU A 173 -22.91 2.92 28.50
N PRO A 174 -23.09 3.68 29.61
CA PRO A 174 -22.50 3.33 30.90
C PRO A 174 -22.98 1.98 31.41
N GLU A 175 -24.27 1.68 31.24
CA GLU A 175 -24.87 0.43 31.68
C GLU A 175 -24.30 -0.75 30.87
N ILE A 176 -24.25 -0.63 29.54
CA ILE A 176 -23.70 -1.66 28.66
C ILE A 176 -22.22 -1.92 28.97
N ARG A 177 -21.43 -0.86 29.25
CA ARG A 177 -20.02 -0.99 29.66
C ARG A 177 -19.86 -1.76 30.96
N SER A 178 -20.75 -1.56 31.94
CA SER A 178 -20.73 -2.34 33.19
C SER A 178 -21.01 -3.82 32.95
N ARG A 179 -21.89 -4.15 32.00
CA ARG A 179 -22.20 -5.53 31.60
C ARG A 179 -21.05 -6.20 30.86
N LEU A 180 -20.25 -5.46 30.08
CA LEU A 180 -19.12 -5.99 29.30
C LEU A 180 -18.16 -6.84 30.15
N PHE A 181 -17.89 -6.40 31.38
CA PHE A 181 -17.01 -7.11 32.32
C PHE A 181 -17.62 -8.42 32.84
N LYS A 182 -18.94 -8.55 32.81
CA LYS A 182 -19.70 -9.73 33.26
C LYS A 182 -19.98 -10.73 32.14
N VAL A 183 -19.70 -10.39 30.88
CA VAL A 183 -19.92 -11.31 29.75
C VAL A 183 -18.85 -12.39 29.75
N HIS A 184 -19.28 -13.64 29.89
CA HIS A 184 -18.46 -14.84 29.84
C HIS A 184 -18.30 -15.34 28.40
N ILE A 185 -17.10 -15.83 28.09
CA ILE A 185 -16.79 -16.52 26.83
C ILE A 185 -16.09 -17.83 27.15
N SER A 186 -16.57 -18.93 26.57
CA SER A 186 -16.03 -20.26 26.80
C SER A 186 -14.62 -20.42 26.21
N GLU A 187 -13.78 -21.28 26.83
CA GLU A 187 -12.44 -21.60 26.31
C GLU A 187 -12.50 -22.19 24.88
N LYS A 188 -13.48 -23.06 24.61
CA LYS A 188 -13.73 -23.59 23.25
C LYS A 188 -13.89 -22.45 22.21
N MET A 189 -14.68 -21.41 22.51
CA MET A 189 -14.84 -20.26 21.61
C MET A 189 -13.57 -19.42 21.46
N LYS A 190 -12.76 -19.26 22.52
CA LYS A 190 -11.47 -18.55 22.43
C LYS A 190 -10.53 -19.27 21.46
N ASN A 191 -10.44 -20.59 21.58
CA ASN A 191 -9.65 -21.43 20.68
C ASN A 191 -10.18 -21.33 19.24
N GLN A 192 -11.50 -21.34 19.05
CA GLN A 192 -12.10 -21.25 17.72
C GLN A 192 -11.78 -19.93 17.00
N PHE A 193 -11.69 -18.79 17.71
CA PHE A 193 -11.24 -17.54 17.10
C PHE A 193 -9.80 -17.63 16.58
N SER A 194 -8.91 -18.26 17.34
CA SER A 194 -7.51 -18.46 16.95
C SER A 194 -7.37 -19.42 15.77
N ILE A 195 -8.10 -20.54 15.78
CA ILE A 195 -8.15 -21.51 14.67
C ILE A 195 -8.67 -20.83 13.40
N THR A 196 -9.76 -20.06 13.51
CA THR A 196 -10.33 -19.34 12.36
C THR A 196 -9.36 -18.30 11.81
N ALA A 197 -8.67 -17.55 12.68
CA ALA A 197 -7.68 -16.56 12.25
C ALA A 197 -6.51 -17.24 11.50
N LEU A 198 -6.02 -18.38 11.99
CA LEU A 198 -4.99 -19.17 11.33
C LEU A 198 -5.47 -19.69 9.95
N ALA A 199 -6.68 -20.23 9.87
CA ALA A 199 -7.27 -20.72 8.62
C ALA A 199 -7.44 -19.61 7.55
N LEU A 200 -7.56 -18.36 7.98
CA LEU A 200 -7.63 -17.19 7.09
C LEU A 200 -6.24 -16.61 6.73
N GLY A 201 -5.15 -17.25 7.17
CA GLY A 201 -3.79 -16.78 6.96
C GLY A 201 -3.42 -15.53 7.75
N ILE A 202 -4.11 -15.27 8.88
CA ILE A 202 -3.84 -14.12 9.75
C ILE A 202 -2.85 -14.54 10.83
N THR A 203 -1.63 -13.99 10.77
CA THR A 203 -0.55 -14.32 11.71
C THR A 203 -0.56 -13.46 12.98
N SER A 204 -1.27 -12.33 12.98
CA SER A 204 -1.32 -11.40 14.11
C SER A 204 -2.32 -11.84 15.16
N LEU A 205 -1.87 -12.01 16.42
CA LEU A 205 -2.74 -12.28 17.56
C LEU A 205 -3.69 -11.12 17.90
N ARG A 206 -3.48 -9.92 17.37
CA ARG A 206 -4.42 -8.80 17.57
C ARG A 206 -5.79 -9.10 16.98
N ALA A 207 -5.82 -9.78 15.83
CA ALA A 207 -7.06 -10.08 15.13
C ALA A 207 -8.02 -10.98 15.94
N PRO A 208 -7.61 -12.16 16.45
CA PRO A 208 -8.49 -12.97 17.30
C PRO A 208 -8.85 -12.27 18.62
N ILE A 209 -7.96 -11.43 19.18
CA ILE A 209 -8.27 -10.62 20.37
C ILE A 209 -9.39 -9.59 20.05
N PHE A 210 -9.33 -8.91 18.90
CA PHE A 210 -10.38 -7.99 18.48
C PHE A 210 -11.69 -8.73 18.20
N ALA A 211 -11.64 -9.92 17.59
CA ALA A 211 -12.82 -10.75 17.36
C ALA A 211 -13.50 -11.13 18.69
N LEU A 212 -12.72 -11.64 19.65
CA LEU A 212 -13.21 -11.97 20.99
C LEU A 212 -13.85 -10.77 21.70
N ARG A 213 -13.18 -9.61 21.68
CA ARG A 213 -13.68 -8.37 22.29
C ARG A 213 -14.95 -7.87 21.61
N THR A 214 -15.01 -7.97 20.29
CA THR A 214 -16.20 -7.61 19.51
C THR A 214 -17.37 -8.51 19.87
N ALA A 215 -17.15 -9.82 19.97
CA ALA A 215 -18.19 -10.78 20.35
C ALA A 215 -18.76 -10.48 21.76
N ARG A 216 -17.89 -10.15 22.72
CA ARG A 216 -18.29 -9.71 24.06
C ARG A 216 -19.07 -8.40 24.04
N ALA A 217 -18.62 -7.42 23.26
CA ALA A 217 -19.32 -6.15 23.11
C ALA A 217 -20.72 -6.34 22.51
N LEU A 218 -20.86 -7.18 21.49
CA LEU A 218 -22.16 -7.51 20.88
C LEU A 218 -23.11 -8.21 21.87
N ALA A 219 -22.60 -9.16 22.67
CA ALA A 219 -23.38 -9.81 23.72
C ALA A 219 -23.83 -8.83 24.82
N ALA A 220 -22.96 -7.90 25.23
CA ALA A 220 -23.27 -6.86 26.20
C ALA A 220 -24.36 -5.90 25.69
N ILE A 221 -24.28 -5.51 24.41
CA ILE A 221 -25.30 -4.68 23.74
C ILE A 221 -26.67 -5.39 23.73
N ARG A 222 -26.67 -6.72 23.54
CA ARG A 222 -27.88 -7.55 23.61
C ARG A 222 -28.39 -7.76 25.05
N GLY A 223 -27.62 -7.34 26.06
CA GLY A 223 -27.97 -7.52 27.48
C GLY A 223 -27.86 -8.97 27.96
N LYS A 224 -27.01 -9.79 27.34
CA LYS A 224 -26.77 -11.18 27.74
C LYS A 224 -25.42 -11.33 28.43
N SER A 225 -25.32 -12.29 29.35
CA SER A 225 -24.10 -12.62 30.10
C SER A 225 -23.19 -13.61 29.37
N PHE A 226 -23.59 -14.12 28.20
CA PHE A 226 -22.84 -15.08 27.40
C PHE A 226 -22.84 -14.72 25.92
N VAL A 227 -21.77 -15.09 25.21
CA VAL A 227 -21.60 -14.90 23.76
C VAL A 227 -22.39 -15.98 23.00
N SER A 228 -23.24 -15.58 22.06
CA SER A 228 -23.98 -16.52 21.21
C SER A 228 -23.23 -16.88 19.92
N LYS A 229 -23.67 -17.95 19.23
CA LYS A 229 -23.22 -18.31 17.86
C LYS A 229 -23.30 -17.11 16.90
N ASN A 230 -24.38 -16.35 16.95
CA ASN A 230 -24.56 -15.16 16.11
C ASN A 230 -23.57 -14.04 16.44
N ASP A 231 -23.24 -13.84 17.72
CA ASP A 231 -22.25 -12.85 18.14
C ASP A 231 -20.84 -13.25 17.68
N PHE A 232 -20.53 -14.55 17.72
CA PHE A 232 -19.27 -15.12 17.23
C PHE A 232 -19.10 -14.92 15.71
N VAL A 233 -20.09 -15.33 14.91
CA VAL A 233 -20.06 -15.16 13.45
C VAL A 233 -19.97 -13.69 13.07
N MET A 234 -20.76 -12.82 13.72
CA MET A 234 -20.73 -11.38 13.50
C MET A 234 -19.37 -10.78 13.84
N ALA A 235 -18.72 -11.23 14.91
CA ALA A 235 -17.39 -10.76 15.27
C ALA A 235 -16.34 -11.13 14.23
N ILE A 236 -16.39 -12.34 13.68
CA ILE A 236 -15.51 -12.77 12.58
C ILE A 236 -15.72 -11.89 11.34
N GLN A 237 -16.97 -11.67 10.95
CA GLN A 237 -17.31 -10.81 9.81
C GLN A 237 -16.76 -9.39 9.97
N LEU A 238 -16.88 -8.81 11.16
CA LEU A 238 -16.44 -7.44 11.43
C LEU A 238 -14.92 -7.30 11.53
N THR A 239 -14.21 -8.31 12.05
CA THR A 239 -12.80 -8.16 12.46
C THR A 239 -11.79 -8.97 11.64
N LEU A 240 -12.13 -10.19 11.21
CA LEU A 240 -11.19 -11.09 10.54
C LEU A 240 -11.32 -11.03 9.02
N ALA A 241 -12.53 -10.89 8.49
CA ALA A 241 -12.80 -11.00 7.05
C ALA A 241 -11.95 -10.03 6.20
N HIS A 242 -11.79 -8.79 6.65
CA HIS A 242 -11.01 -7.77 5.94
C HIS A 242 -9.48 -7.94 6.07
N LYS A 243 -9.01 -8.86 6.93
CA LYS A 243 -7.59 -9.19 7.12
C LYS A 243 -7.21 -10.54 6.51
N ALA A 244 -8.19 -11.30 5.99
CA ALA A 244 -7.96 -12.61 5.43
C ALA A 244 -7.03 -12.54 4.21
N THR A 245 -5.98 -13.35 4.25
CA THR A 245 -5.01 -13.52 3.14
C THR A 245 -5.25 -14.82 2.38
N GLN A 246 -5.99 -15.75 2.98
CA GLN A 246 -6.38 -17.04 2.43
C GLN A 246 -7.87 -17.27 2.66
N ILE A 247 -8.50 -18.03 1.78
CA ILE A 247 -9.86 -18.52 2.00
C ILE A 247 -9.73 -19.97 2.47
N PRO A 248 -10.38 -20.35 3.59
CA PRO A 248 -10.34 -21.73 4.07
C PRO A 248 -10.88 -22.65 2.96
N ARG A 249 -10.07 -23.60 2.49
CA ARG A 249 -10.60 -24.69 1.66
C ARG A 249 -11.37 -25.62 2.59
N LEU A 250 -12.62 -25.92 2.24
CA LEU A 250 -13.26 -27.14 2.73
C LEU A 250 -12.33 -28.29 2.33
N GLN A 251 -11.80 -29.01 3.31
CA GLN A 251 -11.36 -30.37 3.02
C GLN A 251 -12.64 -31.10 2.61
N GLU A 252 -12.74 -31.48 1.33
CA GLU A 252 -13.69 -32.53 0.96
C GLU A 252 -13.45 -33.69 1.94
N PRO A 253 -14.51 -34.26 2.54
CA PRO A 253 -14.33 -35.41 3.41
C PRO A 253 -13.54 -36.44 2.62
N GLN A 254 -12.31 -36.72 3.04
CA GLN A 254 -11.65 -37.94 2.59
C GLN A 254 -12.61 -39.05 2.98
N LYS A 255 -13.15 -39.75 1.96
CA LYS A 255 -13.79 -41.04 2.17
C LYS A 255 -12.76 -41.88 2.93
N GLN A 256 -12.94 -41.97 4.24
CA GLN A 256 -12.30 -43.02 5.01
C GLN A 256 -12.93 -44.31 4.48
N GLU A 257 -12.09 -45.15 3.89
CA GLU A 257 -12.42 -46.52 3.61
C GLU A 257 -12.95 -47.14 4.90
N GLU A 258 -14.12 -47.77 4.80
CA GLU A 258 -14.76 -48.52 5.87
C GLU A 258 -13.83 -49.67 6.26
N GLU A 259 -13.08 -49.53 7.35
CA GLU A 259 -12.65 -50.68 8.13
C GLU A 259 -13.73 -50.95 9.18
N GLN A 260 -14.46 -52.03 8.92
CA GLN A 260 -15.38 -52.68 9.84
C GLN A 260 -14.59 -53.22 11.03
N GLU A 261 -14.87 -52.72 12.23
CA GLU A 261 -14.81 -53.54 13.43
C GLU A 261 -16.09 -53.33 14.25
N GLU A 262 -16.94 -54.35 14.25
CA GLU A 262 -17.96 -54.55 15.26
C GLU A 262 -17.26 -54.71 16.63
N THR A 263 -17.68 -53.96 17.65
CA THR A 263 -18.42 -54.54 18.78
C THR A 263 -18.74 -53.53 19.90
N ASN A 264 -20.01 -53.65 20.33
CA ASN A 264 -20.56 -53.48 21.67
C ASN A 264 -21.25 -52.17 22.05
N ASP A 265 -22.57 -52.34 22.15
CA ASP A 265 -23.54 -51.59 22.93
C ASP A 265 -23.00 -51.11 24.28
N THR A 266 -23.12 -49.82 24.52
CA THR A 266 -23.66 -49.34 25.80
C THR A 266 -24.39 -48.03 25.53
N LYS A 267 -25.72 -48.11 25.58
CA LYS A 267 -26.60 -46.96 25.75
C LYS A 267 -26.14 -46.18 26.98
N ASN A 268 -25.71 -44.94 26.78
CA ASN A 268 -25.67 -43.97 27.86
C ASN A 268 -26.38 -42.70 27.40
N GLU A 269 -27.33 -42.32 28.24
CA GLU A 269 -28.35 -41.32 28.07
C GLU A 269 -27.78 -39.91 27.85
N GLU A 270 -28.55 -39.13 27.11
CA GLU A 270 -28.35 -37.72 26.83
C GLU A 270 -28.13 -36.90 28.11
N ASN A 271 -26.87 -36.54 28.38
CA ASN A 271 -26.55 -35.37 29.17
C ASN A 271 -26.33 -34.19 28.21
N ASN A 272 -27.42 -33.57 27.77
CA ASN A 272 -27.40 -32.28 27.07
C ASN A 272 -26.96 -31.17 28.05
N ASP A 273 -25.63 -30.99 28.20
CA ASP A 273 -25.06 -29.79 28.79
C ASP A 273 -25.31 -28.61 27.82
N PRO A 274 -26.00 -27.52 28.22
CA PRO A 274 -26.28 -26.36 27.35
C PRO A 274 -25.03 -25.65 26.82
N ASN A 275 -23.83 -26.04 27.25
CA ASN A 275 -22.54 -25.45 26.88
C ASN A 275 -21.85 -26.11 25.68
N GLU A 276 -22.39 -27.18 25.10
CA GLU A 276 -21.86 -27.78 23.88
C GLU A 276 -22.47 -27.16 22.63
N MET A 277 -21.99 -25.96 22.30
CA MET A 277 -22.33 -25.32 21.03
C MET A 277 -21.22 -25.54 20.01
N ASP A 278 -21.29 -26.65 19.29
CA ASP A 278 -20.47 -26.85 18.09
C ASP A 278 -20.90 -25.86 17.00
N ILE A 279 -19.95 -25.09 16.47
CA ILE A 279 -20.21 -24.07 15.45
C ILE A 279 -19.79 -24.67 14.10
N PRO A 280 -20.73 -24.97 13.18
CA PRO A 280 -20.38 -25.56 11.89
C PRO A 280 -19.43 -24.67 11.10
N GLN A 281 -18.32 -25.24 10.61
CA GLN A 281 -17.31 -24.52 9.82
C GLN A 281 -17.93 -23.88 8.56
N GLU A 282 -18.95 -24.52 7.96
CA GLU A 282 -19.70 -23.99 6.82
C GLU A 282 -20.37 -22.63 7.09
N MET A 283 -20.86 -22.42 8.33
CA MET A 283 -21.47 -21.15 8.72
C MET A 283 -20.43 -20.02 8.81
N ILE A 284 -19.20 -20.34 9.22
CA ILE A 284 -18.09 -19.40 9.28
C ILE A 284 -17.64 -19.01 7.87
N ILE A 285 -17.50 -19.99 6.98
CA ILE A 285 -17.06 -19.77 5.59
C ILE A 285 -18.10 -18.94 4.83
N SER A 286 -19.38 -19.32 4.87
CA SER A 286 -20.46 -18.57 4.21
C SER A 286 -20.60 -17.12 4.71
N ALA A 287 -20.39 -16.91 6.01
CA ALA A 287 -20.39 -15.57 6.60
C ALA A 287 -19.23 -14.71 6.08
N ILE A 288 -18.04 -15.30 5.90
CA ILE A 288 -16.86 -14.60 5.37
C ILE A 288 -17.01 -14.31 3.88
N GLU A 289 -17.46 -15.30 3.10
CA GLU A 289 -17.73 -15.14 1.66
C GLU A 289 -18.74 -14.03 1.37
N SER A 290 -19.76 -13.88 2.21
CA SER A 290 -20.76 -12.80 2.06
C SER A 290 -20.21 -11.38 2.27
N THR A 291 -19.06 -11.25 2.94
CA THR A 291 -18.47 -9.95 3.33
C THR A 291 -17.27 -9.58 2.44
N LEU A 292 -16.61 -10.57 1.83
CA LEU A 292 -15.47 -10.34 0.94
C LEU A 292 -15.91 -9.62 -0.36
N PRO A 293 -15.19 -8.56 -0.79
CA PRO A 293 -15.39 -7.99 -2.12
C PRO A 293 -15.12 -9.03 -3.20
N LYS A 294 -15.92 -9.03 -4.28
CA LYS A 294 -15.83 -9.99 -5.39
C LYS A 294 -14.45 -9.99 -6.07
N ASP A 295 -13.73 -8.87 -6.03
CA ASP A 295 -12.41 -8.72 -6.65
C ASP A 295 -11.28 -9.39 -5.83
N VAL A 296 -11.42 -9.45 -4.51
CA VAL A 296 -10.42 -10.07 -3.60
C VAL A 296 -10.40 -11.60 -3.75
N LEU A 297 -11.56 -12.19 -4.05
CA LEU A 297 -11.71 -13.63 -4.35
C LEU A 297 -10.93 -14.06 -5.60
N GLY A 298 -10.80 -13.17 -6.58
CA GLY A 298 -10.00 -13.38 -7.79
C GLY A 298 -8.49 -13.30 -7.53
N GLU A 299 -8.07 -12.31 -6.74
CA GLU A 299 -6.66 -12.08 -6.39
C GLU A 299 -6.08 -13.16 -5.46
N ILE A 300 -6.83 -13.61 -4.45
CA ILE A 300 -6.37 -14.63 -3.49
C ILE A 300 -6.14 -15.98 -4.17
N LYS A 301 -6.95 -16.36 -5.17
CA LYS A 301 -6.76 -17.60 -5.94
C LYS A 301 -5.49 -17.61 -6.80
N LEU A 302 -4.94 -16.44 -7.11
CA LEU A 302 -3.68 -16.30 -7.87
C LEU A 302 -2.43 -16.25 -6.95
N LEU A 303 -2.59 -16.22 -5.63
CA LEU A 303 -1.55 -15.88 -4.65
C LEU A 303 -1.20 -17.01 -3.66
N SER A 304 -1.11 -18.26 -4.09
CA SER A 304 -0.38 -19.28 -3.31
C SER A 304 0.27 -20.35 -4.20
N PRO A 305 1.55 -20.76 -4.01
CA PRO A 305 2.60 -20.21 -3.14
C PRO A 305 3.91 -19.84 -3.87
N LYS A 306 4.61 -18.81 -3.37
CA LYS A 306 6.05 -18.89 -3.07
C LYS A 306 6.36 -17.85 -1.99
N LYS A 307 6.93 -18.34 -0.88
CA LYS A 307 7.57 -17.53 0.15
C LYS A 307 8.65 -16.69 -0.54
N ASP A 308 8.46 -15.38 -0.59
CA ASP A 308 9.55 -14.40 -0.61
C ASP A 308 9.04 -13.04 -0.11
N THR A 309 9.58 -12.66 1.04
CA THR A 309 9.75 -11.29 1.57
C THR A 309 8.58 -10.29 1.49
N LEU A 310 8.00 -10.03 2.66
CA LEU A 310 7.03 -8.98 3.02
C LEU A 310 7.56 -7.53 2.93
N ASN A 311 8.45 -7.21 1.98
CA ASN A 311 8.99 -5.85 1.82
C ASN A 311 8.96 -5.39 0.35
N SER A 312 7.77 -5.07 -0.16
CA SER A 312 7.67 -4.29 -1.40
C SER A 312 6.43 -3.41 -1.44
N ASN A 313 6.28 -2.52 -0.45
CA ASN A 313 5.35 -1.39 -0.53
C ASN A 313 5.95 -0.24 -1.36
N ALA A 314 6.16 -0.49 -2.65
CA ALA A 314 6.50 0.54 -3.63
C ALA A 314 5.78 0.27 -4.96
N SER A 315 4.46 0.34 -4.95
CA SER A 315 3.71 0.55 -6.19
C SER A 315 4.00 1.97 -6.71
N GLY A 316 4.43 2.07 -7.96
CA GLY A 316 4.10 3.19 -8.84
C GLY A 316 4.87 4.52 -8.73
N SER A 317 6.03 4.62 -8.07
CA SER A 317 6.81 5.86 -8.20
C SER A 317 8.32 5.66 -8.09
N GLY A 318 9.07 6.33 -8.97
CA GLY A 318 10.53 6.25 -9.07
C GLY A 318 11.29 6.57 -7.78
N GLN A 319 12.64 6.55 -7.86
CA GLN A 319 13.50 6.61 -6.67
C GLN A 319 13.10 7.76 -5.75
N ARG A 320 12.85 7.42 -4.47
CA ARG A 320 12.70 8.39 -3.40
C ARG A 320 14.10 8.88 -3.02
N LYS A 321 14.51 10.03 -3.58
CA LYS A 321 15.75 10.68 -3.17
C LYS A 321 15.48 11.68 -2.05
N LEU A 322 16.39 11.72 -1.09
CA LEU A 322 16.45 12.80 -0.12
C LEU A 322 16.91 14.07 -0.85
N GLY A 323 15.98 15.00 -1.02
CA GLY A 323 16.23 16.33 -1.54
C GLY A 323 16.56 17.30 -0.41
N ASN A 324 17.48 18.23 -0.65
CA ASN A 324 17.84 19.26 0.34
C ASN A 324 16.99 20.52 0.22
N ARG A 325 16.33 20.75 -0.93
CA ARG A 325 15.67 22.03 -1.25
C ARG A 325 14.30 21.93 -1.93
N ARG A 326 13.94 20.79 -2.51
CA ARG A 326 12.73 20.58 -3.31
C ARG A 326 12.16 19.18 -3.08
N GLY A 327 10.84 19.02 -3.21
CA GLY A 327 10.12 17.78 -2.95
C GLY A 327 9.08 17.91 -1.84
N SER A 328 8.43 16.80 -1.48
CA SER A 328 7.51 16.77 -0.34
C SER A 328 8.27 16.94 0.97
N PRO A 329 7.83 17.81 1.90
CA PRO A 329 8.57 18.04 3.14
C PRO A 329 8.51 16.78 4.02
N LYS A 330 9.69 16.33 4.50
CA LYS A 330 9.82 15.33 5.55
C LYS A 330 10.04 16.01 6.91
N PRO A 331 9.69 15.34 8.03
CA PRO A 331 10.02 15.82 9.35
C PRO A 331 11.52 16.16 9.44
N SER A 332 11.84 17.31 10.03
CA SER A 332 13.23 17.70 10.23
C SER A 332 13.91 16.73 11.19
N ARG A 333 15.21 16.51 11.00
CA ARG A 333 16.00 15.57 11.79
C ARG A 333 17.23 16.26 12.36
N LYS A 334 17.58 15.91 13.59
CA LYS A 334 18.84 16.31 14.23
C LYS A 334 20.00 15.66 13.48
N MET A 335 20.81 16.49 12.84
CA MET A 335 21.92 16.07 11.98
C MET A 335 23.01 17.15 11.95
N PRO A 336 24.28 16.78 11.70
CA PRO A 336 25.31 17.75 11.38
C PRO A 336 24.86 18.66 10.25
N PHE A 337 24.90 19.97 10.50
CA PHE A 337 24.54 20.97 9.52
C PHE A 337 25.69 21.19 8.55
N ASP A 338 25.34 21.24 7.26
CA ASP A 338 26.21 21.63 6.16
C ASP A 338 25.48 22.72 5.38
N THR A 339 26.21 23.68 4.80
CA THR A 339 25.65 24.86 4.09
C THR A 339 24.82 24.48 2.87
N SER A 340 24.98 23.25 2.37
CA SER A 340 24.15 22.67 1.31
C SER A 340 22.69 22.39 1.73
N LYS A 341 22.40 22.31 3.03
CA LYS A 341 21.08 21.94 3.59
C LYS A 341 20.39 23.13 4.25
N ARG A 342 19.06 23.09 4.37
CA ARG A 342 18.30 24.15 5.05
C ARG A 342 18.10 23.83 6.52
N LEU A 343 18.45 24.76 7.40
CA LEU A 343 18.21 24.63 8.84
C LEU A 343 16.72 24.80 9.15
N ASP A 344 16.19 23.96 10.03
CA ASP A 344 14.89 24.16 10.64
C ASP A 344 15.05 25.01 11.91
N LEU A 345 14.96 26.33 11.75
CA LEU A 345 15.18 27.31 12.81
C LEU A 345 14.30 27.05 14.04
N ILE A 346 13.02 26.75 13.84
CA ILE A 346 12.06 26.56 14.95
C ILE A 346 12.43 25.33 15.77
N SER A 347 12.67 24.19 15.10
CA SER A 347 13.05 22.95 15.77
C SER A 347 14.42 23.05 16.45
N THR A 348 15.36 23.78 15.84
CA THR A 348 16.69 24.05 16.38
C THR A 348 16.61 24.89 17.65
N LEU A 349 15.90 26.02 17.61
CA LEU A 349 15.70 26.89 18.76
C LEU A 349 14.94 26.16 19.88
N ARG A 350 13.95 25.34 19.54
CA ARG A 350 13.21 24.53 20.51
C ARG A 350 14.09 23.49 21.20
N SER A 351 15.03 22.87 20.48
CA SER A 351 16.01 21.94 21.05
C SER A 351 16.99 22.66 21.98
N ALA A 352 17.43 23.86 21.60
CA ALA A 352 18.40 24.65 22.36
C ALA A 352 17.78 25.35 23.59
N ALA A 353 16.49 25.70 23.55
CA ALA A 353 15.82 26.53 24.55
C ALA A 353 15.93 26.01 26.00
N PRO A 354 15.72 24.71 26.29
CA PRO A 354 15.82 24.19 27.67
C PRO A 354 17.22 24.36 28.30
N TRP A 355 18.27 24.42 27.48
CA TRP A 355 19.66 24.43 27.93
C TRP A 355 20.24 25.83 28.12
N GLN A 356 19.50 26.89 27.76
CA GLN A 356 20.05 28.25 27.72
C GLN A 356 20.51 28.74 29.09
N LYS A 357 19.79 28.41 30.17
CA LYS A 357 20.19 28.81 31.53
C LYS A 357 21.56 28.22 31.91
N LEU A 358 21.70 26.91 31.77
CA LEU A 358 22.95 26.20 32.04
C LEU A 358 24.11 26.67 31.15
N ARG A 359 23.85 26.90 29.85
CA ARG A 359 24.89 27.33 28.91
C ARG A 359 25.37 28.76 29.18
N ARG A 360 24.49 29.67 29.62
CA ARG A 360 24.89 31.03 30.01
C ARG A 360 25.80 31.02 31.23
N GLU A 361 25.48 30.20 32.23
CA GLU A 361 26.33 29.99 33.41
C GLU A 361 27.71 29.45 33.02
N LEU A 362 27.77 28.48 32.09
CA LEU A 362 29.03 27.88 31.61
C LEU A 362 29.90 28.82 30.75
N HIS A 363 29.29 29.66 29.91
CA HIS A 363 30.02 30.56 29.00
C HIS A 363 30.36 31.92 29.62
N GLY A 364 29.96 32.17 30.88
CA GLY A 364 30.27 33.41 31.60
C GLY A 364 29.81 34.69 30.88
N SER A 365 28.86 34.56 29.95
CA SER A 365 28.47 35.64 29.05
C SER A 365 27.19 36.30 29.58
N PRO A 366 27.21 37.61 29.90
CA PRO A 366 26.02 38.38 30.27
C PRO A 366 25.11 38.69 29.07
N ASP A 367 25.56 38.32 27.86
CA ASP A 367 24.88 38.65 26.63
C ASP A 367 23.63 37.79 26.43
N ASN A 368 22.55 38.41 25.95
CA ASN A 368 21.25 37.75 25.84
C ASN A 368 21.13 36.88 24.57
N SER A 369 22.26 36.61 23.91
CA SER A 369 22.35 35.79 22.71
C SER A 369 21.99 34.32 23.01
N ILE A 370 21.39 33.66 22.01
CA ILE A 370 20.99 32.25 22.12
C ILE A 370 22.20 31.38 21.78
N ILE A 371 22.65 30.56 22.72
CA ILE A 371 23.80 29.67 22.57
C ILE A 371 23.31 28.35 21.93
N ILE A 372 23.67 28.10 20.68
CA ILE A 372 23.27 26.91 19.90
C ILE A 372 24.49 26.02 19.68
N TYR A 373 24.38 24.73 20.03
CA TYR A 373 25.42 23.74 19.77
C TYR A 373 25.10 22.89 18.54
N LYS A 374 26.09 22.16 18.02
CA LYS A 374 25.92 21.23 16.88
C LYS A 374 24.80 20.21 17.14
N ASP A 375 24.64 19.80 18.40
CA ASP A 375 23.58 18.90 18.83
C ASP A 375 22.17 19.52 18.83
N ASP A 376 22.01 20.82 18.69
CA ASP A 376 20.66 21.40 18.62
C ASP A 376 20.17 21.52 17.18
N LEU A 377 21.05 21.31 16.18
CA LEU A 377 20.75 21.62 14.78
C LEU A 377 19.80 20.60 14.18
N PHE A 378 18.60 21.07 13.81
CA PHE A 378 17.63 20.31 13.01
C PHE A 378 17.71 20.75 11.56
N VAL A 379 17.80 19.79 10.66
CA VAL A 379 17.90 20.05 9.22
C VAL A 379 16.59 19.66 8.54
N ARG A 380 16.05 20.56 7.70
CA ARG A 380 14.88 20.30 6.87
C ARG A 380 15.24 19.26 5.81
N GLN A 381 14.37 18.26 5.68
CA GLN A 381 14.50 17.21 4.68
C GLN A 381 13.34 17.32 3.70
N TYR A 382 13.63 17.12 2.42
CA TYR A 382 12.61 16.97 1.39
C TYR A 382 12.76 15.58 0.78
N GLU A 383 11.65 14.97 0.39
CA GLU A 383 11.63 13.75 -0.40
C GLU A 383 11.21 14.12 -1.82
N GLU A 384 12.15 13.96 -2.74
CA GLU A 384 11.95 14.16 -4.17
C GLU A 384 11.85 12.77 -4.81
N LYS A 385 10.74 12.51 -5.51
CA LYS A 385 10.62 11.32 -6.35
C LYS A 385 11.28 11.67 -7.68
N SER A 386 12.35 10.98 -8.08
CA SER A 386 12.87 11.15 -9.44
C SER A 386 11.88 10.54 -10.41
N ASP A 387 11.57 11.25 -11.50
CA ASP A 387 10.71 10.70 -12.53
C ASP A 387 11.40 9.49 -13.18
N ARG A 388 10.62 8.47 -13.56
CA ARG A 388 11.15 7.33 -14.31
C ARG A 388 11.23 7.69 -15.78
N LEU A 389 12.18 7.08 -16.47
CA LEU A 389 12.29 7.10 -17.92
C LEU A 389 12.31 5.66 -18.42
N ILE A 390 11.36 5.30 -19.27
CA ILE A 390 11.37 4.00 -19.95
C ILE A 390 11.90 4.23 -21.37
N ILE A 391 12.99 3.56 -21.72
CA ILE A 391 13.62 3.64 -23.04
C ILE A 391 13.26 2.36 -23.79
N PHE A 392 12.33 2.48 -24.73
CA PHE A 392 11.97 1.38 -25.62
C PHE A 392 12.97 1.30 -26.76
N THR A 393 13.64 0.16 -26.87
CA THR A 393 14.51 -0.19 -27.99
C THR A 393 13.83 -1.28 -28.79
N VAL A 394 13.33 -0.92 -29.97
CA VAL A 394 12.43 -1.78 -30.76
C VAL A 394 13.10 -2.23 -32.03
N ASP A 395 13.10 -3.54 -32.23
CA ASP A 395 13.49 -4.18 -33.46
C ASP A 395 12.36 -4.05 -34.50
N ALA A 396 12.62 -3.28 -35.55
CA ALA A 396 11.70 -3.12 -36.68
C ALA A 396 12.02 -4.07 -37.85
N SER A 397 12.93 -5.03 -37.67
CA SER A 397 13.25 -6.02 -38.69
C SER A 397 12.13 -7.05 -38.86
N GLY A 398 11.91 -7.50 -40.09
CA GLY A 398 11.04 -8.63 -40.35
C GLY A 398 10.60 -8.76 -41.79
N SER A 399 10.99 -9.86 -42.43
CA SER A 399 10.48 -10.40 -43.70
C SER A 399 9.19 -11.23 -43.52
N ASN A 400 8.48 -11.04 -42.40
CA ASN A 400 7.17 -11.63 -42.06
C ASN A 400 6.33 -10.61 -41.24
N ALA A 401 6.41 -9.34 -41.64
CA ALA A 401 6.33 -8.14 -40.78
C ALA A 401 4.95 -7.78 -40.21
N ILE A 402 3.85 -8.15 -40.88
CA ILE A 402 2.56 -7.46 -40.67
C ILE A 402 1.92 -7.83 -39.32
N GLY A 403 2.00 -9.10 -38.89
CA GLY A 403 1.46 -9.54 -37.60
C GLY A 403 2.35 -9.24 -36.39
N ARG A 404 3.68 -9.46 -36.53
CA ARG A 404 4.64 -9.35 -35.41
C ARG A 404 4.91 -7.92 -34.97
N LEU A 405 5.04 -7.02 -35.96
CA LEU A 405 5.19 -5.59 -35.68
C LEU A 405 3.89 -5.02 -35.08
N GLY A 406 2.72 -5.53 -35.51
CA GLY A 406 1.42 -5.18 -34.95
C GLY A 406 1.29 -5.57 -33.47
N GLU A 407 1.71 -6.78 -33.11
CA GLU A 407 1.69 -7.27 -31.73
C GLU A 407 2.65 -6.49 -30.82
N ALA A 408 3.87 -6.23 -31.29
CA ALA A 408 4.84 -5.38 -30.58
C ALA A 408 4.34 -3.94 -30.44
N LYS A 409 3.73 -3.35 -31.47
CA LYS A 409 3.09 -2.03 -31.41
C LYS A 409 1.96 -2.00 -30.38
N GLY A 410 1.11 -3.02 -30.35
CA GLY A 410 0.03 -3.14 -29.35
C GLY A 410 0.55 -3.23 -27.91
N ALA A 411 1.61 -4.00 -27.69
CA ALA A 411 2.28 -4.09 -26.38
C ALA A 411 2.89 -2.74 -25.97
N ILE A 412 3.58 -2.06 -26.87
CA ILE A 412 4.16 -0.73 -26.58
C ILE A 412 3.07 0.30 -26.34
N GLU A 413 1.97 0.29 -27.09
CA GLU A 413 0.86 1.23 -26.90
C GLU A 413 0.21 1.07 -25.51
N TYR A 414 0.02 -0.17 -25.06
CA TYR A 414 -0.44 -0.43 -23.70
C TYR A 414 0.55 0.11 -22.65
N LEU A 415 1.85 -0.18 -22.82
CA LEU A 415 2.89 0.29 -21.91
C LEU A 415 3.05 1.82 -21.91
N LEU A 416 2.79 2.48 -23.04
CA LEU A 416 2.71 3.94 -23.14
C LEU A 416 1.52 4.50 -22.35
N GLY A 417 0.36 3.83 -22.39
CA GLY A 417 -0.81 4.19 -21.60
C GLY A 417 -0.55 4.09 -20.09
N GLU A 418 0.11 3.01 -19.65
CA GLU A 418 0.55 2.81 -18.27
C GLU A 418 1.60 3.85 -17.83
N ALA A 419 2.59 4.12 -18.68
CA ALA A 419 3.61 5.14 -18.41
C ALA A 419 2.97 6.53 -18.24
N TYR A 420 1.93 6.84 -19.02
CA TYR A 420 1.15 8.07 -18.86
C TYR A 420 0.43 8.12 -17.51
N ALA A 421 -0.25 7.04 -17.11
CA ALA A 421 -0.93 6.95 -15.81
C ALA A 421 0.04 7.16 -14.64
N ASN A 422 1.24 6.57 -14.74
CA ASN A 422 2.30 6.68 -13.74
C ASN A 422 3.13 7.99 -13.83
N ARG A 423 2.84 8.85 -14.83
CA ARG A 423 3.57 10.10 -15.14
C ARG A 423 5.06 9.89 -15.44
N ASP A 424 5.39 8.76 -16.04
CA ASP A 424 6.73 8.41 -16.46
C ASP A 424 7.09 9.10 -17.79
N HIS A 425 8.38 9.37 -17.98
CA HIS A 425 8.90 9.76 -19.29
C HIS A 425 9.12 8.54 -20.16
N VAL A 426 8.98 8.70 -21.46
CA VAL A 426 9.22 7.65 -22.43
C VAL A 426 10.16 8.14 -23.52
N SER A 427 11.05 7.27 -23.96
CA SER A 427 11.85 7.42 -25.18
C SER A 427 11.67 6.19 -26.05
N LEU A 428 11.69 6.38 -27.38
CA LEU A 428 11.54 5.32 -28.36
C LEU A 428 12.73 5.37 -29.32
N ILE A 429 13.46 4.26 -29.38
CA ILE A 429 14.56 4.00 -30.29
C ILE A 429 14.12 2.84 -31.19
N ALA A 430 14.23 3.03 -32.49
CA ALA A 430 13.99 1.96 -33.45
C ALA A 430 15.29 1.67 -34.20
N PHE A 431 15.62 0.41 -34.38
CA PHE A 431 16.76 0.00 -35.19
C PHE A 431 16.30 -0.79 -36.40
N ARG A 432 16.82 -0.40 -37.57
CA ARG A 432 16.47 -0.97 -38.89
C ARG A 432 17.58 -0.73 -39.90
N GLY A 433 17.62 -1.55 -40.96
CA GLY A 433 18.64 -1.38 -42.00
C GLY A 433 20.02 -1.44 -41.34
N THR A 434 20.88 -0.45 -41.55
CA THR A 434 22.24 -0.42 -40.99
C THR A 434 22.43 0.44 -39.75
N LYS A 435 21.38 1.11 -39.23
CA LYS A 435 21.52 2.08 -38.12
C LYS A 435 20.35 2.03 -37.12
N ALA A 436 20.56 2.59 -35.94
CA ALA A 436 19.51 2.89 -34.96
C ALA A 436 19.12 4.37 -35.01
N GLU A 437 17.84 4.70 -34.82
CA GLU A 437 17.30 6.06 -34.83
C GLU A 437 16.49 6.32 -33.55
N VAL A 438 16.64 7.51 -32.97
CA VAL A 438 15.83 7.96 -31.83
C VAL A 438 14.57 8.60 -32.39
N LEU A 439 13.48 7.84 -32.44
CA LEU A 439 12.20 8.33 -32.96
C LEU A 439 11.51 9.30 -32.00
N LEU A 440 11.74 9.11 -30.70
CA LEU A 440 11.19 9.96 -29.64
C LEU A 440 12.24 10.20 -28.56
N PRO A 441 12.70 11.46 -28.36
CA PRO A 441 13.50 11.80 -27.19
C PRO A 441 12.65 11.65 -25.92
N ALA A 442 13.30 11.61 -24.75
CA ALA A 442 12.61 11.51 -23.46
C ALA A 442 11.51 12.59 -23.33
N THR A 443 10.25 12.17 -23.36
CA THR A 443 9.07 13.05 -23.30
C THR A 443 7.97 12.42 -22.45
N ARG A 444 7.07 13.27 -21.95
CA ARG A 444 5.82 12.84 -21.30
C ARG A 444 4.61 12.88 -22.24
N SER A 445 4.82 13.29 -23.50
CA SER A 445 3.72 13.45 -24.46
C SER A 445 3.31 12.11 -25.06
N LEU A 446 2.21 11.55 -24.52
CA LEU A 446 1.60 10.33 -25.04
C LEU A 446 1.19 10.47 -26.52
N VAL A 447 0.69 11.64 -26.92
CA VAL A 447 0.21 11.91 -28.29
C VAL A 447 1.35 11.83 -29.30
N GLN A 448 2.51 12.42 -28.99
CA GLN A 448 3.70 12.32 -29.84
C GLN A 448 4.24 10.89 -29.90
N ALA A 449 4.25 10.18 -28.77
CA ALA A 449 4.69 8.80 -28.69
C ALA A 449 3.82 7.87 -29.55
N LYS A 450 2.48 7.96 -29.44
CA LYS A 450 1.55 7.16 -30.24
C LYS A 450 1.67 7.44 -31.74
N LYS A 451 1.78 8.72 -32.14
CA LYS A 451 1.93 9.09 -33.55
C LYS A 451 3.22 8.48 -34.15
N LYS A 452 4.35 8.63 -33.46
CA LYS A 452 5.63 8.07 -33.90
C LYS A 452 5.68 6.54 -33.89
N LEU A 453 4.91 5.90 -32.99
CA LEU A 453 4.76 4.44 -32.96
C LEU A 453 3.90 3.92 -34.11
N ALA A 454 2.82 4.64 -34.47
CA ALA A 454 2.00 4.31 -35.63
C ALA A 454 2.83 4.35 -36.92
N ASP A 455 3.65 5.41 -37.07
CA ASP A 455 4.50 5.67 -38.23
C ASP A 455 5.76 4.77 -38.32
N LEU A 456 5.97 3.84 -37.38
CA LEU A 456 7.12 2.92 -37.40
C LEU A 456 7.14 2.10 -38.71
N PRO A 457 8.16 2.30 -39.58
CA PRO A 457 8.30 1.55 -40.82
C PRO A 457 8.77 0.13 -40.53
N GLY A 458 8.18 -0.87 -41.18
CA GLY A 458 8.64 -2.26 -41.08
C GLY A 458 9.72 -2.60 -42.11
N GLY A 459 10.75 -3.34 -41.69
CA GLY A 459 11.72 -3.96 -42.59
C GLY A 459 13.16 -3.46 -42.47
N GLY A 460 14.11 -4.33 -42.85
CA GLY A 460 15.57 -4.09 -42.80
C GLY A 460 16.31 -5.10 -41.91
N GLY A 461 17.63 -4.95 -41.80
CA GLY A 461 18.44 -5.74 -40.87
C GLY A 461 18.34 -5.26 -39.42
N THR A 462 18.97 -6.00 -38.52
CA THR A 462 18.93 -5.85 -37.06
C THR A 462 20.26 -5.34 -36.48
N PRO A 463 20.52 -4.02 -36.50
CA PRO A 463 21.70 -3.44 -35.86
C PRO A 463 21.44 -3.22 -34.36
N ILE A 464 21.32 -4.33 -33.62
CA ILE A 464 21.00 -4.31 -32.18
C ILE A 464 22.07 -3.57 -31.36
N ALA A 465 23.35 -3.70 -31.73
CA ALA A 465 24.46 -3.03 -31.05
C ALA A 465 24.30 -1.50 -31.08
N SER A 466 23.99 -0.92 -32.24
CA SER A 466 23.71 0.52 -32.38
C SER A 466 22.46 0.96 -31.61
N GLY A 467 21.47 0.08 -31.46
CA GLY A 467 20.28 0.34 -30.62
C GLY A 467 20.62 0.43 -29.14
N LEU A 468 21.44 -0.50 -28.65
CA LEU A 468 21.90 -0.53 -27.26
C LEU A 468 22.83 0.64 -26.94
N GLU A 469 23.72 1.01 -27.85
CA GLU A 469 24.59 2.18 -27.73
C GLU A 469 23.77 3.45 -27.44
N LYS A 470 22.78 3.74 -28.29
CA LYS A 470 21.90 4.91 -28.10
C LYS A 470 21.09 4.84 -26.81
N ALA A 471 20.65 3.65 -26.40
CA ALA A 471 19.93 3.48 -25.15
C ALA A 471 20.81 3.79 -23.92
N VAL A 472 22.09 3.42 -23.97
CA VAL A 472 23.07 3.76 -22.94
C VAL A 472 23.32 5.27 -22.91
N GLU A 473 23.51 5.93 -24.06
CA GLU A 473 23.71 7.38 -24.14
C GLU A 473 22.52 8.16 -23.54
N ILE A 474 21.29 7.78 -23.90
CA ILE A 474 20.07 8.39 -23.36
C ILE A 474 19.97 8.13 -21.85
N SER A 475 20.34 6.92 -21.38
CA SER A 475 20.32 6.59 -19.97
C SER A 475 21.28 7.45 -19.14
N ILE A 476 22.50 7.66 -19.61
CA ILE A 476 23.50 8.52 -18.94
C ILE A 476 22.99 9.96 -18.89
N THR A 477 22.52 10.48 -20.03
CA THR A 477 21.97 11.84 -20.14
C THR A 477 20.75 12.04 -19.23
N ALA A 478 19.87 11.04 -19.14
CA ALA A 478 18.69 11.06 -18.29
C ALA A 478 19.07 11.04 -16.81
N ARG A 479 20.04 10.23 -16.39
CA ARG A 479 20.56 10.22 -15.00
C ARG A 479 21.11 11.58 -14.60
N ASN A 480 21.85 12.25 -15.48
CA ASN A 480 22.37 13.59 -15.23
C ASN A 480 21.25 14.64 -15.06
N LYS A 481 20.10 14.42 -15.70
CA LYS A 481 18.88 15.24 -15.52
C LYS A 481 18.03 14.82 -14.31
N GLY A 482 18.51 13.89 -13.48
CA GLY A 482 17.81 13.42 -12.30
C GLY A 482 16.71 12.40 -12.57
N LEU A 483 16.63 11.84 -13.79
CA LEU A 483 15.68 10.78 -14.15
C LEU A 483 16.24 9.40 -13.77
N THR A 484 15.33 8.43 -13.67
CA THR A 484 15.66 7.01 -13.42
C THR A 484 15.38 6.17 -14.65
N PRO A 485 16.38 5.92 -15.52
CA PRO A 485 16.16 5.19 -16.77
C PRO A 485 16.02 3.69 -16.54
N THR A 486 15.16 3.06 -17.34
CA THR A 486 15.03 1.60 -17.49
C THR A 486 14.96 1.29 -18.98
N ILE A 487 15.76 0.34 -19.46
CA ILE A 487 15.81 -0.04 -20.87
C ILE A 487 14.90 -1.24 -21.12
N ALA A 488 13.98 -1.12 -22.07
CA ALA A 488 13.13 -2.22 -22.55
C ALA A 488 13.55 -2.59 -23.97
N ILE A 489 14.17 -3.75 -24.14
CA ILE A 489 14.70 -4.26 -25.41
C ILE A 489 13.68 -5.22 -26.01
N MET A 490 13.17 -4.91 -27.19
CA MET A 490 12.19 -5.73 -27.91
C MET A 490 12.85 -6.26 -29.19
N THR A 491 13.24 -7.53 -29.20
CA THR A 491 14.00 -8.15 -30.30
C THR A 491 13.88 -9.67 -30.27
N ASP A 492 14.12 -10.32 -31.41
CA ASP A 492 14.28 -11.79 -31.50
C ASP A 492 15.70 -12.26 -31.13
N GLY A 493 16.61 -11.31 -30.83
CA GLY A 493 17.97 -11.54 -30.37
C GLY A 493 18.98 -11.80 -31.50
N LYS A 494 18.57 -11.72 -32.78
CA LYS A 494 19.46 -12.01 -33.91
C LYS A 494 20.19 -10.75 -34.36
N ALA A 495 21.44 -10.59 -33.93
CA ALA A 495 22.32 -9.54 -34.43
C ALA A 495 22.80 -9.89 -35.86
N ASN A 496 22.49 -9.04 -36.84
CA ASN A 496 22.92 -9.25 -38.24
C ASN A 496 23.90 -8.21 -38.75
N ILE A 497 24.03 -7.07 -38.06
CA ILE A 497 24.76 -5.90 -38.53
C ILE A 497 25.67 -5.38 -37.43
N SER A 498 26.96 -5.22 -37.77
CA SER A 498 28.00 -4.70 -36.87
C SER A 498 27.80 -3.20 -36.63
N LEU A 499 28.53 -2.64 -35.65
CA LEU A 499 28.46 -1.20 -35.37
C LEU A 499 28.91 -0.33 -36.55
N GLU A 500 29.79 -0.87 -37.40
CA GLU A 500 30.28 -0.26 -38.65
C GLU A 500 29.29 -0.35 -39.81
N GLY A 501 28.12 -0.97 -39.60
CA GLY A 501 27.05 -1.09 -40.59
C GLY A 501 27.27 -2.21 -41.62
N GLN A 502 28.23 -3.11 -41.39
CA GLN A 502 28.51 -4.26 -42.25
C GLN A 502 27.68 -5.48 -41.84
N VAL A 503 27.36 -6.34 -42.82
CA VAL A 503 26.63 -7.59 -42.58
C VAL A 503 27.60 -8.68 -42.09
N ASP A 504 28.00 -8.59 -40.83
CA ASP A 504 28.82 -9.60 -40.15
C ASP A 504 28.14 -10.02 -38.83
N LYS A 505 27.62 -11.26 -38.81
CA LYS A 505 26.93 -11.84 -37.65
C LYS A 505 27.85 -12.03 -36.44
N LYS A 506 29.12 -12.39 -36.64
CA LYS A 506 30.05 -12.65 -35.52
C LYS A 506 30.43 -11.34 -34.85
N GLN A 507 30.76 -10.33 -35.65
CA GLN A 507 31.10 -9.00 -35.14
C GLN A 507 29.88 -8.31 -34.52
N ALA A 508 28.70 -8.41 -35.14
CA ALA A 508 27.45 -7.87 -34.59
C ALA A 508 27.09 -8.47 -33.21
N LEU A 509 27.31 -9.78 -33.03
CA LEU A 509 27.11 -10.43 -31.74
C LEU A 509 28.09 -9.88 -30.70
N SER A 510 29.39 -9.87 -31.01
CA SER A 510 30.44 -9.34 -30.13
C SER A 510 30.17 -7.88 -29.72
N ASP A 511 29.76 -7.03 -30.65
CA ASP A 511 29.45 -5.63 -30.38
C ASP A 511 28.21 -5.48 -29.48
N SER A 512 27.18 -6.29 -29.68
CA SER A 512 25.99 -6.29 -28.80
C SER A 512 26.33 -6.72 -27.36
N GLU A 513 27.26 -7.66 -27.21
CA GLU A 513 27.71 -8.15 -25.91
C GLU A 513 28.48 -7.09 -25.13
N LYS A 514 29.33 -6.30 -25.81
CA LYS A 514 30.04 -5.17 -25.20
C LYS A 514 29.05 -4.19 -24.56
N PHE A 515 27.98 -3.82 -25.25
CA PHE A 515 26.98 -2.90 -24.69
C PHE A 515 26.13 -3.54 -23.59
N CYS A 516 25.88 -4.85 -23.63
CA CYS A 516 25.25 -5.56 -22.52
C CYS A 516 26.10 -5.46 -21.24
N MET A 517 27.42 -5.63 -21.35
CA MET A 517 28.35 -5.45 -20.22
C MET A 517 28.36 -4.00 -19.73
N VAL A 518 28.28 -3.01 -20.62
CA VAL A 518 28.18 -1.59 -20.24
C VAL A 518 26.90 -1.31 -19.45
N ILE A 519 25.75 -1.84 -19.89
CA ILE A 519 24.46 -1.74 -19.16
C ILE A 519 24.59 -2.32 -17.76
N GLN A 520 25.24 -3.48 -17.63
CA GLN A 520 25.48 -4.14 -16.35
C GLN A 520 26.41 -3.33 -15.43
N ASN A 521 27.54 -2.84 -15.95
CA ASN A 521 28.52 -2.04 -15.20
C ASN A 521 27.94 -0.71 -14.73
N LEU A 522 27.13 -0.06 -15.57
CA LEU A 522 26.38 1.14 -15.21
C LEU A 522 25.17 0.85 -14.31
N LYS A 523 24.87 -0.43 -14.03
CA LYS A 523 23.71 -0.87 -13.25
C LYS A 523 22.41 -0.24 -13.76
N ILE A 524 22.21 -0.20 -15.08
CA ILE A 524 20.98 0.31 -15.68
C ILE A 524 19.97 -0.84 -15.70
N PRO A 525 18.79 -0.71 -15.06
CA PRO A 525 17.76 -1.74 -15.12
C PRO A 525 17.37 -2.01 -16.57
N ALA A 526 17.37 -3.27 -16.97
CA ALA A 526 17.06 -3.68 -18.33
C ALA A 526 16.11 -4.88 -18.36
N ILE A 527 15.27 -4.93 -19.40
CA ILE A 527 14.34 -6.02 -19.67
C ILE A 527 14.46 -6.38 -21.15
N VAL A 528 14.52 -7.67 -21.44
CA VAL A 528 14.49 -8.20 -22.81
C VAL A 528 13.15 -8.88 -23.03
N ILE A 529 12.42 -8.37 -24.02
CA ILE A 529 11.13 -8.84 -24.50
C ILE A 529 11.38 -9.54 -25.83
N ASP A 530 11.30 -10.86 -25.81
CA ASP A 530 11.53 -11.69 -26.99
C ASP A 530 10.30 -11.63 -27.91
N THR A 531 10.47 -11.04 -29.08
CA THR A 531 9.41 -10.83 -30.10
C THR A 531 9.21 -12.04 -31.01
N SER A 532 9.91 -13.15 -30.78
CA SER A 532 9.76 -14.37 -31.58
C SER A 532 8.51 -15.18 -31.20
N ASN A 533 7.92 -15.88 -32.19
CA ASN A 533 6.75 -16.74 -31.98
C ASN A 533 6.99 -17.88 -30.96
N ARG A 534 8.25 -18.28 -30.78
CA ARG A 534 8.67 -19.32 -29.85
C ARG A 534 9.95 -18.84 -29.17
N PRO A 535 10.05 -18.90 -27.83
CA PRO A 535 11.23 -18.46 -27.08
C PRO A 535 12.54 -18.93 -27.72
N GLN A 536 13.40 -18.00 -28.14
CA GLN A 536 14.69 -18.34 -28.76
C GLN A 536 15.85 -18.11 -27.78
N GLN A 537 16.91 -18.90 -27.96
CA GLN A 537 18.12 -18.83 -27.13
C GLN A 537 18.88 -17.49 -27.27
N PRO A 538 19.02 -16.86 -28.47
CA PRO A 538 19.76 -15.60 -28.61
C PRO A 538 19.20 -14.45 -27.74
N ALA A 539 17.88 -14.31 -27.63
CA ALA A 539 17.26 -13.30 -26.78
C ALA A 539 17.46 -13.59 -25.28
N LYS A 540 17.52 -14.86 -24.88
CA LYS A 540 17.85 -15.26 -23.51
C LYS A 540 19.30 -14.96 -23.17
N ASP A 541 20.21 -15.26 -24.09
CA ASP A 541 21.64 -15.02 -23.90
C ASP A 541 21.93 -13.51 -23.78
N LEU A 542 21.28 -12.70 -24.61
CA LEU A 542 21.31 -11.24 -24.51
C LEU A 542 20.83 -10.76 -23.12
N ALA A 543 19.70 -11.31 -22.65
CA ALA A 543 19.15 -10.96 -21.34
C ALA A 543 20.10 -11.33 -20.20
N GLN A 544 20.72 -12.51 -20.26
CA GLN A 544 21.71 -12.94 -19.26
C GLN A 544 22.93 -12.02 -19.24
N LYS A 545 23.47 -11.68 -20.41
CA LYS A 545 24.66 -10.81 -20.52
C LYS A 545 24.39 -9.37 -20.08
N ALA A 546 23.16 -8.88 -20.23
CA ALA A 546 22.75 -7.57 -19.74
C ALA A 546 22.31 -7.56 -18.27
N ASN A 547 22.30 -8.73 -17.59
CA ASN A 547 21.65 -8.93 -16.30
C ASN A 547 20.19 -8.41 -16.29
N ALA A 548 19.48 -8.66 -17.39
CA ALA A 548 18.16 -8.19 -17.68
C ALA A 548 17.11 -9.28 -17.48
N LYS A 549 15.87 -8.88 -17.15
CA LYS A 549 14.75 -9.82 -17.05
C LYS A 549 14.28 -10.24 -18.43
N TYR A 550 14.21 -11.55 -18.69
CA TYR A 550 13.72 -12.11 -19.94
C TYR A 550 12.20 -12.36 -19.91
N ILE A 551 11.48 -11.94 -20.96
CA ILE A 551 10.03 -12.12 -21.12
C ILE A 551 9.70 -12.56 -22.55
N PRO A 552 9.10 -13.74 -22.77
CA PRO A 552 8.67 -14.16 -24.11
C PRO A 552 7.30 -13.59 -24.51
N MET A 553 7.16 -13.08 -25.74
CA MET A 553 5.91 -12.46 -26.24
C MET A 553 4.71 -13.38 -26.52
N PRO A 554 4.79 -14.68 -26.86
CA PRO A 554 3.59 -15.40 -27.34
C PRO A 554 2.52 -15.68 -26.28
N ARG A 555 2.68 -15.18 -25.04
CA ARG A 555 1.69 -15.21 -23.94
C ARG A 555 1.81 -14.01 -22.99
N ALA A 556 2.39 -12.90 -23.45
CA ALA A 556 2.60 -11.73 -22.61
C ALA A 556 1.33 -10.88 -22.55
N ASP A 557 0.42 -11.26 -21.65
CA ASP A 557 -0.67 -10.39 -21.22
C ASP A 557 -0.07 -9.02 -20.84
N ALA A 558 -0.54 -7.93 -21.46
CA ALA A 558 0.13 -6.63 -21.41
C ALA A 558 0.31 -6.12 -19.95
N LYS A 559 -0.58 -6.57 -19.05
CA LYS A 559 -0.47 -6.40 -17.59
C LYS A 559 0.79 -7.05 -16.99
N LYS A 560 1.18 -8.25 -17.41
CA LYS A 560 2.40 -8.93 -16.95
C LYS A 560 3.66 -8.19 -17.38
N LEU A 561 3.66 -7.59 -18.57
CA LEU A 561 4.75 -6.74 -19.08
C LEU A 561 4.90 -5.46 -18.25
N SER A 562 3.80 -4.72 -18.02
CA SER A 562 3.83 -3.51 -17.17
C SER A 562 4.32 -3.83 -15.75
N ASN A 563 3.80 -4.90 -15.15
CA ASN A 563 4.23 -5.35 -13.82
C ASN A 563 5.70 -5.76 -13.79
N ALA A 564 6.22 -6.42 -14.84
CA ALA A 564 7.63 -6.78 -14.90
C ALA A 564 8.55 -5.56 -15.05
N ILE A 565 8.15 -4.56 -15.83
CA ILE A 565 8.85 -3.27 -15.96
C ILE A 565 8.87 -2.52 -14.63
N SER A 566 7.72 -2.43 -13.97
CA SER A 566 7.62 -1.83 -12.64
C SER A 566 8.42 -2.57 -11.58
N LYS A 567 8.36 -3.90 -11.55
CA LYS A 567 9.17 -4.72 -10.62
C LYS A 567 10.66 -4.62 -10.90
N SER A 568 11.11 -4.69 -12.15
CA SER A 568 12.55 -4.62 -12.46
C SER A 568 13.14 -3.25 -12.14
N SER A 569 12.38 -2.18 -12.34
CA SER A 569 12.80 -0.87 -11.85
C SER A 569 12.86 -0.83 -10.32
N ASN A 570 12.00 -1.54 -9.60
CA ASN A 570 11.96 -1.51 -8.13
C ASN A 570 12.97 -2.46 -7.45
N GLU A 571 13.10 -3.71 -7.92
CA GLU A 571 13.94 -4.79 -7.35
C GLU A 571 15.45 -4.48 -7.45
N PHE A 572 15.89 -3.89 -8.56
CA PHE A 572 17.28 -3.44 -8.71
C PHE A 572 17.65 -2.28 -7.76
N HIS A 573 16.65 -1.65 -7.14
CA HIS A 573 16.84 -0.47 -6.29
C HIS A 573 16.73 -0.78 -4.79
N THR A 574 16.27 -1.97 -4.38
CA THR A 574 16.30 -2.43 -2.98
C THR A 574 17.63 -3.10 -2.58
N ASN A 575 18.46 -3.50 -3.55
CA ASN A 575 19.77 -4.12 -3.33
C ASN A 575 20.95 -3.11 -3.39
N GLN A 576 20.66 -1.81 -3.29
CA GLN A 576 21.61 -0.73 -3.04
C GLN A 576 21.31 -0.10 -1.68
#